data_AF-A0A3D0PGS6-F1
#
_entry.id   AF-A0A3D0PGS6-F1
#
_cell.length_a   1.000
_cell.length_b   1.000
_cell.length_c   1.000
_cell.angle_alpha   90.00
_cell.angle_beta   90.00
_cell.angle_gamma   90.00
#
_symmetry.space_group_name_H-M   'P 1'
#
loop_
_entity.id
_entity.type
_entity.pdbx_description
1 polymer ?
#
loop_
_entity_poly.entity_id
_entity_poly.type
_entity_poly.pdbx_seq_one_letter_code
_entity_poly.pdbx_strand_id
1 'polypeptide(L)' 'DEGYVRLLADAMLGDPTLFTRSDEVEAAWRLYTPLVELIEQQPWQLPVYPYEASTWGPAASDSLLARDGLLWRRP' A
#
# COMPACT_ATOMS: atom_id res chain seq x y z
N ASP A 1 -21.27 4.79 4.81
CA ASP A 1 -21.12 5.20 3.40
C ASP A 1 -21.14 6.71 3.20
N GLU A 2 -20.07 7.38 3.60
CA GLU A 2 -19.96 8.86 3.55
C GLU A 2 -18.88 9.34 2.55
N GLY A 3 -17.88 8.50 2.26
CA GLY A 3 -16.75 8.87 1.42
C GLY A 3 -17.12 9.23 -0.03
N TYR A 4 -17.99 8.46 -0.68
CA TYR A 4 -18.41 8.74 -2.06
C TYR A 4 -19.24 10.02 -2.18
N VAL A 5 -20.11 10.29 -1.20
CA VAL A 5 -20.94 11.52 -1.17
C VAL A 5 -20.02 12.74 -1.17
N ARG A 6 -18.96 12.70 -0.35
CA ARG A 6 -17.99 13.77 -0.28
C ARG A 6 -17.23 13.96 -1.60
N LEU A 7 -16.71 12.88 -2.18
CA LEU A 7 -15.98 12.94 -3.44
C LEU A 7 -16.84 13.47 -4.60
N LEU A 8 -18.11 13.09 -4.66
CA LEU A 8 -19.06 13.59 -5.66
C LEU A 8 -19.33 15.09 -5.48
N ALA A 9 -19.54 15.55 -4.24
CA ALA A 9 -19.71 16.97 -3.94
C ALA A 9 -18.47 17.79 -4.32
N ASP A 10 -17.27 17.30 -3.97
CA ASP A 10 -16.00 17.96 -4.28
C ASP A 10 -15.77 18.03 -5.80
N ALA A 11 -16.11 16.98 -6.55
CA ALA A 11 -16.07 17.00 -8.02
C ALA A 11 -17.01 18.04 -8.64
N MET A 12 -18.23 18.19 -8.11
CA MET A 12 -19.20 19.19 -8.58
C MET A 12 -18.75 20.63 -8.25
N LEU A 13 -18.07 20.82 -7.12
CA LEU A 13 -17.53 22.10 -6.69
C LEU A 13 -16.17 22.44 -7.32
N GLY A 14 -15.58 21.48 -8.06
CA GLY A 14 -14.27 21.64 -8.68
C GLY A 14 -13.12 21.67 -7.68
N ASP A 15 -13.27 21.03 -6.51
CA ASP A 15 -12.22 20.89 -5.49
C ASP A 15 -11.40 19.60 -5.75
N PRO A 16 -10.12 19.73 -6.18
CA PRO A 16 -9.29 18.57 -6.49
C PRO A 16 -8.56 17.98 -5.27
N THR A 17 -8.75 18.52 -4.06
CA THR A 17 -7.89 18.21 -2.88
C THR A 17 -7.85 16.73 -2.51
N LEU A 18 -8.95 15.99 -2.71
CA LEU A 18 -9.06 14.56 -2.42
C LEU A 18 -8.82 13.66 -3.64
N PHE A 19 -8.44 14.24 -4.78
CA PHE A 19 -8.16 13.50 -6.00
C PHE A 19 -6.66 13.39 -6.21
N THR A 20 -6.19 12.17 -6.48
CA THR A 20 -4.79 11.94 -6.83
C THR A 20 -4.47 12.61 -8.17
N ARG A 21 -3.35 13.33 -8.21
CA ARG A 21 -2.89 13.98 -9.44
C ARG A 21 -2.23 12.98 -10.39
N SER A 22 -2.19 13.29 -11.68
CA SER A 22 -1.58 12.40 -12.69
C SER A 22 -0.11 12.10 -12.41
N ASP A 23 0.66 13.09 -11.97
CA ASP A 23 2.08 12.93 -11.64
C ASP A 23 2.30 12.06 -10.39
N GLU A 24 1.43 12.17 -9.40
CA GLU A 24 1.43 11.29 -8.22
C GLU A 24 1.12 9.84 -8.59
N VAL A 25 0.15 9.62 -9.48
CA VAL A 25 -0.18 8.29 -10.01
C VAL A 25 1.00 7.70 -10.79
N GLU A 26 1.62 8.47 -11.66
CA GLU A 26 2.81 8.02 -12.40
C GLU A 26 3.97 7.68 -11.47
N ALA A 27 4.23 8.49 -10.43
CA ALA A 27 5.28 8.24 -9.46
C ALA A 27 5.03 6.95 -8.66
N ALA A 28 3.78 6.73 -8.23
CA ALA A 28 3.39 5.50 -7.55
C ALA A 28 3.61 4.28 -8.45
N TRP A 29 3.17 4.33 -9.71
CA TRP A 29 3.40 3.23 -10.65
C TRP A 29 4.88 2.98 -10.91
N ARG A 30 5.69 4.02 -11.11
CA ARG A 30 7.14 3.85 -11.28
C ARG A 30 7.79 3.12 -10.09
N LEU A 31 7.30 3.34 -8.87
CA LEU A 31 7.80 2.66 -7.68
C LEU A 31 7.38 1.19 -7.62
N TYR A 32 6.11 0.87 -7.91
CA TYR A 32 5.57 -0.47 -7.72
C TYR A 32 5.72 -1.39 -8.93
N THR A 33 5.80 -0.87 -10.16
CA THR A 33 5.91 -1.69 -11.39
C THR A 33 7.06 -2.71 -11.33
N PRO A 34 8.29 -2.36 -10.91
CA PRO A 34 9.37 -3.34 -10.85
C PRO A 34 9.09 -4.50 -9.88
N LEU A 35 8.40 -4.23 -8.77
CA LEU A 35 8.00 -5.25 -7.81
C LEU A 35 6.92 -6.16 -8.39
N VAL A 36 5.93 -5.59 -9.09
CA VAL A 36 4.86 -6.35 -9.76
C VAL A 36 5.45 -7.26 -10.84
N GLU A 37 6.35 -6.73 -11.69
CA GLU A 37 7.04 -7.51 -12.71
C GLU A 37 7.87 -8.65 -12.09
N LEU A 38 8.53 -8.40 -10.96
CA LEU A 38 9.27 -9.44 -10.22
C LEU A 38 8.35 -10.55 -9.70
N ILE A 39 7.18 -10.18 -9.15
CA ILE A 39 6.17 -11.14 -8.68
C ILE A 39 5.67 -12.01 -9.84
N GLU A 40 5.42 -11.42 -11.01
CA GLU A 40 4.90 -12.14 -12.18
C GLU A 40 5.96 -13.05 -12.82
N GLN A 41 7.19 -12.56 -13.00
CA GLN A 41 8.21 -13.25 -13.76
C GLN A 41 9.05 -14.21 -12.92
N GLN A 42 9.31 -13.87 -11.66
CA GLN A 42 10.28 -14.57 -10.81
C GLN A 42 9.77 -14.69 -9.36
N PRO A 43 8.56 -15.22 -9.12
CA PRO A 43 7.94 -15.27 -7.79
C PRO A 43 8.79 -16.02 -6.76
N TRP A 44 9.62 -16.97 -7.18
CA TRP A 44 10.53 -17.71 -6.31
C TRP A 44 11.62 -16.85 -5.66
N GLN A 45 11.88 -15.64 -6.17
CA GLN A 45 12.79 -14.69 -5.54
C GLN A 45 12.17 -13.94 -4.36
N LEU A 46 10.85 -13.97 -4.23
CA LEU A 46 10.10 -13.28 -3.19
C LEU A 46 9.50 -14.30 -2.22
N PRO A 47 10.12 -14.52 -1.05
CA PRO A 47 9.58 -15.45 -0.06
C PRO A 47 8.23 -14.94 0.46
N VAL A 48 7.20 -15.77 0.32
CA VAL A 48 5.87 -15.54 0.89
C VAL A 48 5.80 -16.19 2.26
N TYR A 49 5.53 -15.39 3.29
CA TYR A 49 5.45 -15.87 4.67
C TYR A 49 3.98 -16.08 5.07
N PRO A 50 3.59 -17.31 5.46
CA PRO A 50 2.24 -17.57 5.95
C PRO A 50 2.04 -16.95 7.34
N TYR A 51 0.79 -16.63 7.66
CA TYR A 51 0.38 -16.16 8.98
C TYR A 51 -1.05 -16.64 9.25
N GLU A 52 -1.41 -16.74 10.53
CA GLU A 52 -2.74 -17.16 10.93
C GLU A 52 -3.75 -16.02 10.70
N ALA A 53 -4.96 -16.36 10.24
CA ALA A 53 -6.01 -15.37 10.05
C ALA A 53 -6.35 -14.67 11.38
N SER A 54 -6.64 -13.37 11.32
CA SER A 54 -6.87 -12.52 12.50
C SER A 54 -5.63 -12.22 13.36
N THR A 55 -4.43 -12.55 12.86
CA THR A 55 -3.17 -12.03 13.40
C THR A 55 -2.67 -10.84 12.59
N TRP A 56 -1.63 -10.17 13.08
CA TRP A 56 -1.04 -8.99 12.46
C TRP A 56 -0.07 -9.27 11.30
N GLY A 57 0.03 -10.54 10.91
CA GLY A 57 0.91 -10.97 9.85
C GLY A 57 2.07 -11.83 10.35
N PRO A 58 3.03 -12.13 9.46
CA PRO A 58 4.16 -12.99 9.78
C PRO A 58 5.20 -12.27 10.64
N ALA A 59 5.96 -13.01 11.44
CA ALA A 59 7.08 -12.47 12.24
C ALA A 59 8.16 -11.75 11.40
N ALA A 60 8.23 -12.04 10.10
CA ALA A 60 9.08 -11.33 9.15
C ALA A 60 8.70 -9.84 9.03
N SER A 61 7.42 -9.48 9.24
CA SER A 61 6.93 -8.10 9.24
C SER A 61 7.49 -7.30 10.42
N ASP A 62 7.45 -7.89 11.63
CA ASP A 62 8.06 -7.27 12.82
C ASP A 62 9.58 -7.15 12.67
N SER A 63 10.20 -8.20 12.14
CA SER A 63 11.65 -8.23 11.89
C SER A 63 12.09 -7.18 10.86
N LEU A 64 11.22 -6.79 9.93
CA LEU A 64 11.50 -5.74 8.95
C LEU A 64 11.60 -4.37 9.63
N LEU A 65 10.61 -4.01 10.46
CA LEU A 65 10.62 -2.74 11.19
C LEU A 65 11.69 -2.69 12.29
N ALA A 66 11.93 -3.82 12.97
CA ALA A 66 12.90 -3.89 14.06
C ALA A 66 14.34 -3.57 13.61
N ARG A 67 14.67 -3.75 12.32
CA ARG A 67 15.97 -3.36 11.74
C ARG A 67 16.24 -1.85 11.89
N ASP A 68 15.18 -1.05 11.83
CA ASP A 68 15.23 0.40 11.99
C ASP A 68 14.81 0.84 13.41
N GLY A 69 14.70 -0.09 14.36
CA GLY A 69 14.27 0.18 15.73
C GLY A 69 12.79 0.57 15.86
N LEU A 70 11.99 0.29 14.84
CA LEU A 70 10.56 0.61 14.80
C LEU A 70 9.71 -0.59 15.22
N LEU A 71 8.51 -0.28 15.72
CA LEU A 71 7.50 -1.26 16.11
C LEU A 71 6.16 -0.83 15.51
N TRP A 72 5.31 -1.80 15.16
CA TRP A 72 3.94 -1.52 14.77
C TRP A 72 3.19 -0.86 15.93
N ARG A 73 2.54 0.28 15.67
CA ARG A 73 1.92 1.12 16.72
C ARG A 73 0.70 0.46 17.38
N ARG A 74 -0.02 -0.35 16.61
CA ARG A 74 -1.10 -1.22 17.05
C ARG A 74 -0.84 -2.51 16.31
N PRO A 75 -0.17 -3.49 16.93
CA PRO A 75 -0.10 -4.86 16.48
C PRO A 75 -1.06 -5.71 17.30
#